data_AF-A0A812NXQ0-F1
#
_entry.id   AF-A0A812NXQ0-F1
#
_cell.length_a   1.000
_cell.length_b   1.000
_cell.length_c   1.000
_cell.angle_alpha   90.00
_cell.angle_beta   90.00
_cell.angle_gamma   90.00
#
_symmetry.space_group_name_H-M   'P 1'
#
loop_
_entity.id
_entity.type
_entity.pdbx_description
1 polymer ?
#
loop_
_entity_poly.entity_id
_entity_poly.type
_entity_poly.pdbx_seq_one_letter_code
_entity_poly.pdbx_strand_id
1 'polypeptide(L)'
;WCIFEIAAFLHSRSPGCKADLQIVPPLLGPALLGCEVLFGISLFIYSYIESALSASEDGILVGEVYVVVSSVHVLLFVSLVTHALRGYGRNIDTLQGQLRGFKVEHARSACCDGGHRSSSARLTCDRKVIHTCISAWFSSLDSFERQVQTDVRLAIIDQLAYQAVSYQRIVLLSTPYVWLRFHYAASHADDPIRQVVDMAQTFTYLLAIFPLVDKLGVRLCYRWRARCCWLYLDFVLSVAIVIVGLSFYIACYTIQLYVFRQNDRGLLLSVISMLSWWTVVAILRSLQEVTSAMAQSSETVLGKPAAIAVEVMPAALTRCKSNFVISRSSMPEALAATTAVIDQLAYKTFSYQRALQVFTPYVWIRLGYTASNADDPSRQVVDLVQTLAYFLAIIPMSDKLAFDLCYRWRARCCKPYLDFLLSLAVLIVGLSFYIAC
;
A
#
# COMPACT_ATOMS: atom_id res chain seq x y z
N TRP A 1 30.86 2.39 -6.24
CA TRP A 1 30.08 1.24 -6.72
C TRP A 1 28.58 1.55 -6.81
N CYS A 2 27.88 1.98 -5.76
CA CYS A 2 26.43 2.30 -5.88
C CYS A 2 26.09 3.32 -7.00
N ILE A 3 26.89 4.38 -7.17
CA ILE A 3 26.71 5.34 -8.28
C ILE A 3 26.87 4.68 -9.65
N PHE A 4 27.84 3.76 -9.76
CA PHE A 4 28.09 3.01 -10.98
C PHE A 4 26.94 2.05 -11.29
N GLU A 5 26.35 1.40 -10.28
CA GLU A 5 25.16 0.55 -10.45
C GLU A 5 23.95 1.35 -10.93
N ILE A 6 23.72 2.54 -10.38
CA ILE A 6 22.67 3.45 -10.87
C ILE A 6 22.94 3.83 -12.33
N ALA A 7 24.18 4.23 -12.66
CA ALA A 7 24.57 4.59 -14.02
C ALA A 7 24.41 3.42 -15.00
N ALA A 8 24.87 2.24 -14.64
CA ALA A 8 24.75 1.03 -15.44
C ALA A 8 23.28 0.65 -15.65
N PHE A 9 22.46 0.72 -14.60
CA PHE A 9 21.02 0.46 -14.70
C PHE A 9 20.34 1.43 -15.67
N LEU A 10 20.60 2.73 -15.54
CA LEU A 10 20.05 3.75 -16.43
C LEU A 10 20.53 3.57 -17.88
N HIS A 11 21.82 3.24 -18.07
CA HIS A 11 22.41 3.05 -19.39
C HIS A 11 21.95 1.77 -20.10
N SER A 12 21.65 0.70 -19.35
CA SER A 12 21.26 -0.61 -19.91
C SER A 12 19.93 -0.61 -20.69
N ARG A 13 19.19 0.51 -20.68
CA ARG A 13 17.89 0.63 -21.34
C ARG A 13 18.04 1.13 -22.77
N SER A 14 17.19 0.64 -23.66
CA SER A 14 17.18 1.07 -25.06
C SER A 14 16.96 2.60 -25.16
N PRO A 15 17.70 3.30 -26.02
CA PRO A 15 17.51 4.73 -26.21
C PRO A 15 16.06 5.03 -26.59
N GLY A 16 15.43 5.95 -25.86
CA GLY A 16 14.02 6.32 -26.04
C GLY A 16 13.03 5.61 -25.09
N CYS A 17 13.44 4.55 -24.39
CA CYS A 17 12.60 3.93 -23.37
C CYS A 17 12.78 4.62 -22.01
N LYS A 18 11.69 5.08 -21.39
CA LYS A 18 11.71 5.58 -20.01
C LYS A 18 12.18 4.44 -19.09
N ALA A 19 13.19 4.70 -18.26
CA ALA A 19 13.67 3.70 -17.31
C ALA A 19 12.55 3.38 -16.29
N ASP A 20 12.04 2.15 -16.32
CA ASP A 20 11.16 1.62 -15.28
C ASP A 20 12.02 1.25 -14.06
N LEU A 21 12.43 2.30 -13.33
CA LEU A 21 13.16 2.15 -12.08
C LEU A 21 12.18 1.61 -11.04
N GLN A 22 12.48 0.51 -10.35
CA GLN A 22 11.66 0.05 -9.22
C GLN A 22 12.42 0.21 -7.92
N ILE A 23 11.84 0.96 -6.99
CA ILE A 23 12.52 1.42 -5.77
C ILE A 23 11.78 0.83 -4.58
N VAL A 24 12.45 -0.11 -3.92
CA VAL A 24 11.91 -0.82 -2.76
C VAL A 24 12.60 -0.29 -1.50
N PRO A 25 11.91 0.46 -0.63
CA PRO A 25 12.51 0.91 0.62
C PRO A 25 12.74 -0.30 1.52
N PRO A 26 13.96 -0.51 2.05
CA PRO A 26 14.26 -1.66 2.90
C PRO A 26 13.42 -1.66 4.19
N LEU A 27 13.06 -0.47 4.69
CA LEU A 27 12.25 -0.31 5.90
C LEU A 27 10.74 -0.46 5.68
N LEU A 28 10.27 -0.38 4.43
CA LEU A 28 8.82 -0.43 4.17
C LEU A 28 8.26 -1.84 4.41
N GLY A 29 9.02 -2.89 4.06
CA GLY A 29 8.60 -4.27 4.28
C GLY A 29 8.34 -4.58 5.76
N PRO A 30 9.33 -4.42 6.65
CA PRO A 30 9.13 -4.62 8.09
C PRO A 30 8.05 -3.72 8.70
N ALA A 31 7.91 -2.47 8.23
CA ALA A 31 6.85 -1.59 8.70
C ALA A 31 5.46 -2.12 8.32
N LEU A 32 5.26 -2.55 7.07
CA LEU A 32 3.99 -3.12 6.61
C LEU A 32 3.68 -4.45 7.32
N LEU A 33 4.68 -5.34 7.45
CA LEU A 33 4.51 -6.59 8.19
C LEU A 33 4.18 -6.33 9.66
N GLY A 34 4.83 -5.36 10.29
CA GLY A 34 4.50 -4.92 11.64
C GLY A 34 3.07 -4.41 11.75
N CYS A 35 2.59 -3.63 10.76
CA CYS A 35 1.20 -3.20 10.70
C CYS A 35 0.24 -4.38 10.59
N GLU A 36 0.53 -5.35 9.72
CA GLU A 36 -0.30 -6.55 9.51
C GLU A 36 -0.40 -7.39 10.79
N VAL A 37 0.72 -7.65 11.45
CA VAL A 37 0.76 -8.42 12.71
C VAL A 37 -0.02 -7.70 13.80
N LEU A 38 0.17 -6.39 13.96
CA LEU A 38 -0.54 -5.60 14.98
C LEU A 38 -2.04 -5.52 14.71
N PHE A 39 -2.42 -5.40 13.43
CA PHE A 39 -3.81 -5.43 13.02
C PHE A 39 -4.43 -6.80 13.32
N GLY A 40 -3.74 -7.89 13.00
CA GLY A 40 -4.17 -9.26 13.33
C GLY A 40 -4.36 -9.49 14.83
N ILE A 41 -3.44 -9.01 15.67
CA ILE A 41 -3.55 -9.08 17.13
C ILE A 41 -4.77 -8.28 17.62
N SER A 42 -4.95 -7.08 17.10
CA SER A 42 -6.10 -6.22 17.46
C SER A 42 -7.43 -6.88 17.11
N LEU A 43 -7.50 -7.56 15.96
CA LEU A 43 -8.68 -8.29 15.52
C LEU A 43 -8.95 -9.54 16.37
N PHE A 44 -7.90 -10.26 16.77
CA PHE A 44 -8.02 -11.40 17.65
C PHE A 44 -8.57 -10.98 19.02
N ILE A 45 -8.03 -9.90 19.59
CA ILE A 45 -8.54 -9.30 20.83
C ILE A 45 -10.01 -8.91 20.65
N TYR A 46 -10.35 -8.22 19.56
CA TYR A 46 -11.73 -7.84 19.26
C TYR A 46 -12.68 -9.05 19.20
N SER A 47 -12.30 -10.10 18.47
CA SER A 47 -13.10 -11.34 18.36
C SER A 47 -13.30 -12.01 19.72
N TYR A 48 -12.25 -12.05 20.54
CA TYR A 48 -12.31 -12.63 21.87
C TYR A 48 -13.28 -11.85 22.77
N ILE A 49 -13.23 -10.52 22.73
CA ILE A 49 -14.13 -9.64 23.47
C ILE A 49 -15.58 -9.85 23.03
N GLU A 50 -15.84 -9.89 21.73
CA GLU A 50 -17.19 -10.12 21.18
C GLU A 50 -17.75 -11.49 21.60
N SER A 51 -16.89 -12.51 21.62
CA SER A 51 -17.26 -13.86 22.08
C SER A 51 -17.55 -13.89 23.58
N ALA A 52 -16.72 -13.23 24.40
CA ALA A 52 -16.90 -13.16 25.84
C ALA A 52 -18.17 -12.38 26.23
N LEU A 53 -18.46 -11.29 25.51
CA LEU A 53 -19.66 -10.47 25.68
C LEU A 53 -20.95 -11.24 25.38
N SER A 54 -20.93 -12.12 24.37
CA SER A 54 -22.13 -12.89 24.00
C SER A 54 -22.42 -14.06 24.95
N ALA A 55 -21.41 -14.53 25.71
CA ALA A 55 -21.54 -15.70 26.57
C ALA A 55 -21.93 -15.40 28.04
N SER A 56 -21.85 -14.15 28.50
CA SER A 56 -21.95 -13.80 29.93
C SER A 56 -23.08 -12.82 30.22
N GLU A 57 -23.98 -13.17 31.16
CA GLU A 57 -24.98 -12.23 31.72
C GLU A 57 -24.31 -11.13 32.59
N ASP A 58 -23.20 -11.43 33.25
CA ASP A 58 -22.32 -10.46 33.92
C ASP A 58 -21.37 -9.74 32.94
N GLY A 59 -21.60 -9.92 31.62
CA GLY A 59 -20.71 -9.53 30.55
C GLY A 59 -20.49 -8.03 30.40
N ILE A 60 -21.36 -7.19 30.99
CA ILE A 60 -21.27 -5.73 30.82
C ILE A 60 -19.98 -5.17 31.44
N LEU A 61 -19.69 -5.47 32.71
CA LEU A 61 -18.49 -4.94 33.39
C LEU A 61 -17.20 -5.46 32.74
N VAL A 62 -17.19 -6.76 32.41
CA VAL A 62 -16.07 -7.41 31.74
C VAL A 62 -15.85 -6.78 30.35
N GLY A 63 -16.94 -6.56 29.61
CA GLY A 63 -16.96 -5.86 28.33
C GLY A 63 -16.39 -4.45 28.38
N GLU A 64 -16.80 -3.65 29.36
CA GLU A 64 -16.29 -2.28 29.54
C GLU A 64 -14.77 -2.26 29.75
N VAL A 65 -14.25 -3.11 30.64
CA VAL A 65 -12.81 -3.23 30.89
C VAL A 65 -12.07 -3.61 29.61
N TYR A 66 -12.59 -4.59 28.87
CA TYR A 66 -11.98 -5.03 27.62
C TYR A 66 -12.00 -3.98 26.52
N VAL A 67 -13.09 -3.22 26.39
CA VAL A 67 -13.18 -2.10 25.44
C VAL A 67 -12.14 -1.03 25.77
N VAL A 68 -11.94 -0.70 27.05
CA VAL A 68 -10.90 0.25 27.49
C VAL A 68 -9.51 -0.28 27.15
N VAL A 69 -9.20 -1.53 27.51
CA VAL A 69 -7.89 -2.15 27.24
C VAL A 69 -7.60 -2.21 25.74
N SER A 70 -8.58 -2.65 24.93
CA SER A 70 -8.46 -2.69 23.48
C SER A 70 -8.27 -1.30 22.88
N SER A 71 -9.00 -0.30 23.36
CA SER A 71 -8.86 1.09 22.90
C SER A 71 -7.47 1.65 23.19
N VAL A 72 -6.93 1.41 24.39
CA VAL A 72 -5.56 1.82 24.76
C VAL A 72 -4.53 1.09 23.88
N HIS A 73 -4.71 -0.21 23.65
CA HIS A 73 -3.85 -1.01 22.79
C HIS A 73 -3.81 -0.44 21.37
N VAL A 74 -4.98 -0.28 20.74
CA VAL A 74 -5.11 0.30 19.39
C VAL A 74 -4.48 1.68 19.34
N LEU A 75 -4.76 2.55 20.32
CA LEU A 75 -4.21 3.90 20.36
C LEU A 75 -2.67 3.88 20.40
N LEU A 76 -2.06 3.07 21.27
CA LEU A 76 -0.60 2.99 21.40
C LEU A 76 0.05 2.42 20.13
N PHE A 77 -0.45 1.30 19.63
CA PHE A 77 0.16 0.63 18.49
C PHE A 77 0.00 1.41 17.18
N VAL A 78 -1.19 1.92 16.91
CA VAL A 78 -1.41 2.77 15.72
C VAL A 78 -0.59 4.05 15.84
N SER A 79 -0.35 4.58 17.05
CA SER A 79 0.53 5.75 17.25
C SER A 79 2.00 5.44 16.93
N LEU A 80 2.49 4.25 17.26
CA LEU A 80 3.85 3.80 16.89
C LEU A 80 4.00 3.67 15.37
N VAL A 81 3.04 3.05 14.70
CA VAL A 81 2.99 2.95 13.23
C VAL A 81 2.97 4.34 12.59
N THR A 82 2.10 5.22 13.10
CA THR A 82 1.98 6.61 12.64
C THR A 82 3.29 7.37 12.81
N HIS A 83 3.99 7.18 13.93
CA HIS A 83 5.31 7.77 14.16
C HIS A 83 6.36 7.24 13.18
N ALA A 84 6.37 5.93 12.90
CA ALA A 84 7.25 5.33 11.90
C ALA A 84 6.97 5.86 10.47
N LEU A 85 5.69 6.01 10.09
CA LEU A 85 5.29 6.58 8.79
C LEU A 85 5.72 8.05 8.64
N ARG A 86 5.64 8.84 9.70
CA ARG A 86 6.20 10.21 9.70
C ARG A 86 7.71 10.20 9.53
N GLY A 87 8.40 9.28 10.21
CA GLY A 87 9.83 9.03 10.01
C GLY A 87 10.17 8.67 8.56
N TYR A 88 9.37 7.81 7.94
CA TYR A 88 9.50 7.45 6.54
C TYR A 88 9.35 8.66 5.61
N GLY A 89 8.32 9.51 5.82
CA GLY A 89 8.15 10.74 5.07
C GLY A 89 9.36 11.69 5.17
N ARG A 90 9.97 11.82 6.35
CA ARG A 90 11.21 12.60 6.54
C ARG A 90 12.40 12.02 5.77
N ASN A 91 12.50 10.69 5.70
CA ASN A 91 13.56 10.02 4.95
C ASN A 91 13.40 10.26 3.44
N ILE A 92 12.16 10.28 2.93
CA ILE A 92 11.87 10.66 1.54
C ILE A 92 12.34 12.08 1.25
N ASP A 93 11.98 13.05 2.10
CA ASP A 93 12.41 14.45 1.91
C ASP A 93 13.94 14.60 1.94
N THR A 94 14.59 13.88 2.87
CA THR A 94 16.06 13.87 2.95
C THR A 94 16.68 13.31 1.68
N LEU A 95 16.15 12.19 1.17
CA LEU A 95 16.60 11.57 -0.07
C LEU A 95 16.36 12.49 -1.28
N GLN A 96 15.21 13.16 -1.36
CA GLN A 96 14.94 14.16 -2.40
C GLN A 96 15.94 15.31 -2.36
N GLY A 97 16.28 15.80 -1.17
CA GLY A 97 17.29 16.84 -0.98
C GLY A 97 18.68 16.39 -1.43
N GLN A 98 19.10 15.19 -1.03
CA GLN A 98 20.37 14.58 -1.45
C GLN A 98 20.44 14.40 -2.96
N LEU A 99 19.35 13.97 -3.59
CA LEU A 99 19.29 13.80 -5.04
C LEU A 99 19.27 15.12 -5.79
N ARG A 100 18.64 16.17 -5.25
CA ARG A 100 18.68 17.52 -5.84
C ARG A 100 20.10 18.08 -5.87
N GLY A 101 20.90 17.83 -4.83
CA GLY A 101 22.30 18.22 -4.75
C GLY A 101 23.29 17.15 -5.20
N PHE A 102 22.83 16.10 -5.89
CA PHE A 102 23.67 14.96 -6.22
C PHE A 102 24.81 15.38 -7.16
N LYS A 103 26.04 15.09 -6.74
CA LYS A 103 27.26 15.27 -7.54
C LYS A 103 28.16 14.05 -7.35
N VAL A 104 28.67 13.51 -8.45
CA VAL A 104 29.60 12.37 -8.46
C VAL A 104 30.92 12.76 -7.78
N GLU A 105 31.28 14.04 -7.83
CA GLU A 105 32.46 14.59 -7.15
C GLU A 105 32.38 14.54 -5.60
N HIS A 106 31.18 14.49 -5.02
CA HIS A 106 31.00 14.37 -3.57
C HIS A 106 30.97 12.92 -3.08
N ALA A 107 31.03 11.95 -4.01
CA ALA A 107 31.03 10.54 -3.66
C ALA A 107 32.34 10.14 -2.97
N ARG A 108 32.20 9.55 -1.78
CA ARG A 108 33.32 8.97 -1.03
C ARG A 108 33.60 7.56 -1.53
N SER A 109 34.87 7.18 -1.52
CA SER A 109 35.30 5.81 -1.85
C SER A 109 36.42 5.38 -0.93
N ALA A 110 36.41 4.13 -0.48
CA ALA A 110 37.44 3.61 0.42
C ALA A 110 38.85 3.73 -0.17
N CYS A 111 38.98 3.56 -1.50
CA CYS A 111 40.24 3.72 -2.23
C CYS A 111 40.83 5.13 -2.08
N CYS A 112 40.02 6.18 -2.25
CA CYS A 112 40.46 7.58 -2.11
C CYS A 112 40.64 7.99 -0.65
N ASP A 113 39.72 7.58 0.24
CA ASP A 113 39.77 7.95 1.66
C ASP A 113 41.00 7.34 2.36
N GLY A 114 41.46 6.16 1.91
CA GLY A 114 42.70 5.52 2.39
C GLY A 114 43.99 6.11 1.79
N GLY A 115 43.91 7.19 1.00
CA GLY A 115 45.06 7.85 0.39
C GLY A 115 45.86 6.93 -0.55
N HIS A 116 45.20 5.93 -1.15
CA HIS A 116 45.84 4.94 -2.04
C HIS A 116 47.01 4.17 -1.39
N ARG A 117 47.05 4.04 -0.06
CA ARG A 117 48.24 3.58 0.70
C ARG A 117 48.60 2.09 0.57
N SER A 118 47.74 1.21 0.02
CA SER A 118 47.96 -0.24 0.07
C SER A 118 48.43 -0.89 -1.24
N SER A 119 48.72 -0.15 -2.30
CA SER A 119 49.03 -0.75 -3.61
C SER A 119 50.50 -0.54 -3.99
N SER A 120 51.34 -1.50 -3.62
CA SER A 120 52.75 -1.62 -4.06
C SER A 120 52.93 -1.90 -5.57
N ALA A 121 51.84 -1.88 -6.35
CA ALA A 121 51.83 -1.88 -7.80
C ALA A 121 50.68 -0.99 -8.29
N ARG A 122 50.81 -0.42 -9.49
CA ARG A 122 49.95 0.58 -10.17
C ARG A 122 48.46 0.21 -10.28
N LEU A 123 47.73 0.02 -9.18
CA LEU A 123 46.30 -0.22 -9.21
C LEU A 123 45.57 1.06 -9.58
N THR A 124 44.76 1.00 -10.64
CA THR A 124 43.97 2.13 -11.12
C THR A 124 42.89 2.46 -10.08
N CYS A 125 42.76 3.74 -9.71
CA CYS A 125 41.75 4.17 -8.76
C CYS A 125 40.33 3.86 -9.27
N ASP A 126 39.54 3.09 -8.50
CA ASP A 126 38.14 2.75 -8.80
C ASP A 126 37.31 3.98 -9.17
N ARG A 127 37.50 5.09 -8.47
CA ARG A 127 36.80 6.35 -8.74
C ARG A 127 37.06 6.84 -10.15
N LYS A 128 38.32 6.82 -10.59
CA LYS A 128 38.71 7.22 -11.95
C LYS A 128 38.10 6.30 -12.99
N VAL A 129 38.11 4.98 -12.75
CA VAL A 129 37.48 3.99 -13.63
C VAL A 129 35.98 4.28 -13.78
N ILE A 130 35.27 4.43 -12.66
CA ILE A 130 33.83 4.72 -12.63
C ILE A 130 33.51 6.02 -13.36
N HIS A 131 34.27 7.10 -13.11
CA HIS A 131 34.04 8.39 -13.77
C HIS A 131 34.23 8.28 -15.29
N THR A 132 35.27 7.58 -15.75
CA THR A 132 35.52 7.36 -17.18
C THR A 132 34.39 6.57 -17.83
N CYS A 133 33.93 5.48 -17.20
CA CYS A 133 32.81 4.68 -17.73
C CYS A 133 31.52 5.49 -17.83
N ILE A 134 31.17 6.25 -16.77
CA ILE A 134 29.96 7.08 -16.78
C ILE A 134 30.07 8.17 -17.85
N SER A 135 31.23 8.81 -17.98
CA SER A 135 31.45 9.83 -19.02
C SER A 135 31.32 9.26 -20.42
N ALA A 136 31.80 8.03 -20.65
CA ALA A 136 31.63 7.34 -21.92
C ALA A 136 30.15 7.00 -22.22
N TRP A 137 29.37 6.61 -21.20
CA TRP A 137 27.96 6.24 -21.35
C TRP A 137 27.00 7.42 -21.53
N PHE A 138 27.27 8.54 -20.84
CA PHE A 138 26.37 9.71 -20.79
C PHE A 138 26.96 10.95 -21.46
N SER A 139 28.07 10.78 -22.20
CA SER A 139 28.91 11.84 -22.81
C SER A 139 29.63 12.76 -21.82
N SER A 140 29.12 12.92 -20.60
CA SER A 140 29.74 13.68 -19.52
C SER A 140 29.18 13.26 -18.15
N LEU A 141 29.92 13.57 -17.08
CA LEU A 141 29.42 13.41 -15.71
C LEU A 141 28.22 14.32 -15.42
N ASP A 142 28.22 15.57 -15.92
CA ASP A 142 27.12 16.52 -15.70
C ASP A 142 25.80 16.04 -16.32
N SER A 143 25.86 15.39 -17.48
CA SER A 143 24.69 14.79 -18.14
C SER A 143 24.07 13.69 -17.27
N PHE A 144 24.91 12.78 -16.77
CA PHE A 144 24.48 11.74 -15.84
C PHE A 144 23.91 12.32 -14.54
N GLU A 145 24.59 13.29 -13.93
CA GLU A 145 24.14 13.95 -12.71
C GLU A 145 22.78 14.63 -12.89
N ARG A 146 22.59 15.34 -14.00
CA ARG A 146 21.32 15.97 -14.34
C ARG A 146 20.22 14.92 -14.48
N GLN A 147 20.50 13.78 -15.10
CA GLN A 147 19.54 12.69 -15.22
C GLN A 147 19.16 12.08 -13.85
N VAL A 148 20.12 11.90 -12.94
CA VAL A 148 19.85 11.45 -11.57
C VAL A 148 19.02 12.48 -10.78
N GLN A 149 19.39 13.76 -10.88
CA GLN A 149 18.70 14.86 -10.20
C GLN A 149 17.25 15.06 -10.67
N THR A 150 16.93 14.61 -11.88
CA THR A 150 15.62 14.74 -12.52
C THR A 150 14.87 13.41 -12.51
N ASP A 151 15.18 12.50 -13.44
CA ASP A 151 14.45 11.26 -13.69
C ASP A 151 14.43 10.33 -12.47
N VAL A 152 15.59 10.05 -11.88
CA VAL A 152 15.69 9.17 -10.70
C VAL A 152 14.97 9.79 -9.51
N ARG A 153 15.15 11.11 -9.31
CA ARG A 153 14.43 11.85 -8.27
C ARG A 153 12.93 11.73 -8.46
N LEU A 154 12.39 12.00 -9.65
CA LEU A 154 10.96 11.93 -9.95
C LEU A 154 10.41 10.51 -9.73
N ALA A 155 11.14 9.47 -10.15
CA ALA A 155 10.76 8.08 -9.91
C ALA A 155 10.68 7.76 -8.40
N ILE A 156 11.59 8.30 -7.58
CA ILE A 156 11.55 8.18 -6.12
C ILE A 156 10.31 8.83 -5.53
N ILE A 157 9.97 10.05 -5.98
CA ILE A 157 8.77 10.73 -5.48
C ILE A 157 7.53 9.91 -5.85
N ASP A 158 7.43 9.48 -7.11
CA ASP A 158 6.29 8.70 -7.60
C ASP A 158 6.09 7.41 -6.79
N GLN A 159 7.14 6.60 -6.67
CA GLN A 159 7.02 5.28 -6.04
C GLN A 159 6.96 5.33 -4.52
N LEU A 160 7.75 6.20 -3.90
CA LEU A 160 7.87 6.20 -2.44
C LEU A 160 6.83 7.11 -1.76
N ALA A 161 6.46 8.24 -2.36
CA ALA A 161 5.48 9.13 -1.77
C ALA A 161 4.03 8.75 -2.16
N TYR A 162 3.81 8.40 -3.43
CA TYR A 162 2.44 8.17 -3.93
C TYR A 162 2.05 6.70 -4.00
N GLN A 163 2.95 5.80 -4.39
CA GLN A 163 2.61 4.38 -4.56
C GLN A 163 2.88 3.51 -3.33
N ALA A 164 3.68 3.97 -2.37
CA ALA A 164 4.05 3.17 -1.18
C ALA A 164 2.82 2.70 -0.38
N VAL A 165 1.80 3.57 -0.28
CA VAL A 165 0.50 3.26 0.34
C VAL A 165 -0.60 3.34 -0.71
N SER A 166 -0.61 2.36 -1.61
CA SER A 166 -1.68 2.23 -2.61
C SER A 166 -2.98 1.75 -1.96
N TYR A 167 -4.11 2.08 -2.59
CA TYR A 167 -5.44 1.57 -2.18
C TYR A 167 -5.45 0.03 -2.09
N GLN A 168 -4.86 -0.63 -3.08
CA GLN A 168 -4.77 -2.10 -3.12
C GLN A 168 -4.03 -2.67 -1.90
N ARG A 169 -2.96 -2.00 -1.45
CA ARG A 169 -2.23 -2.42 -0.24
C ARG A 169 -3.05 -2.24 1.02
N ILE A 170 -3.83 -1.17 1.13
CA ILE A 170 -4.72 -0.95 2.28
C ILE A 170 -5.82 -2.03 2.33
N VAL A 171 -6.42 -2.34 1.19
CA VAL A 171 -7.42 -3.43 1.10
C VAL A 171 -6.78 -4.77 1.49
N LEU A 172 -5.55 -5.05 1.02
CA LEU A 172 -4.83 -6.27 1.37
C LEU A 172 -4.55 -6.33 2.88
N LEU A 173 -4.06 -5.24 3.47
CA LEU A 173 -3.81 -5.10 4.92
C LEU A 173 -5.08 -5.35 5.75
N SER A 174 -6.25 -4.99 5.21
CA SER A 174 -7.55 -5.15 5.86
C SER A 174 -8.16 -6.55 5.68
N THR A 175 -7.53 -7.45 4.91
CA THR A 175 -8.06 -8.79 4.62
C THR A 175 -8.34 -9.63 5.87
N PRO A 176 -7.50 -9.64 6.92
CA PRO A 176 -7.79 -10.39 8.15
C PRO A 176 -9.10 -9.99 8.83
N TYR A 177 -9.50 -8.71 8.74
CA TYR A 177 -10.78 -8.23 9.26
C TYR A 177 -11.96 -8.85 8.51
N VAL A 178 -11.86 -8.92 7.18
CA VAL A 178 -12.90 -9.51 6.33
C VAL A 178 -13.11 -10.97 6.67
N TRP A 179 -12.01 -11.71 6.87
CA TRP A 179 -12.06 -13.11 7.27
C TRP A 179 -12.79 -13.31 8.59
N LEU A 180 -12.44 -12.52 9.60
CA LEU A 180 -13.10 -12.58 10.90
C LEU A 180 -14.60 -12.32 10.77
N ARG A 181 -14.98 -11.32 9.98
CA ARG A 181 -16.38 -10.96 9.75
C ARG A 181 -17.13 -12.00 8.92
N PHE A 182 -16.48 -12.69 7.98
CA PHE A 182 -17.10 -13.81 7.27
C PHE A 182 -17.37 -14.99 8.18
N HIS A 183 -16.44 -15.30 9.10
CA HIS A 183 -16.68 -16.32 10.12
C HIS A 183 -17.88 -15.95 11.01
N TYR A 184 -17.97 -14.68 11.43
CA TYR A 184 -19.12 -14.17 12.18
C TYR A 184 -20.43 -14.22 11.38
N ALA A 185 -20.41 -13.83 10.10
CA ALA A 185 -21.60 -13.90 9.26
C ALA A 185 -22.04 -15.36 9.02
N ALA A 186 -21.10 -16.29 8.89
CA ALA A 186 -21.38 -17.72 8.71
C ALA A 186 -22.00 -18.36 9.95
N SER A 187 -21.72 -17.86 11.17
CA SER A 187 -22.40 -18.35 12.39
C SER A 187 -23.88 -17.96 12.46
N HIS A 188 -24.36 -17.10 11.56
CA HIS A 188 -25.76 -16.68 11.44
C HIS A 188 -26.42 -17.27 10.18
N ALA A 189 -26.01 -18.47 9.75
CA ALA A 189 -26.54 -19.12 8.56
C ALA A 189 -28.08 -19.31 8.58
N ASP A 190 -28.67 -19.41 9.76
CA ASP A 190 -30.13 -19.54 9.93
C ASP A 190 -30.90 -18.24 9.65
N ASP A 191 -30.22 -17.09 9.58
CA ASP A 191 -30.79 -15.77 9.27
C ASP A 191 -30.11 -15.15 8.04
N PRO A 192 -30.61 -15.44 6.82
CA PRO A 192 -29.99 -14.96 5.59
C PRO A 192 -30.04 -13.43 5.46
N ILE A 193 -31.04 -12.76 6.06
CA ILE A 193 -31.15 -11.30 6.01
C ILE A 193 -30.01 -10.68 6.82
N ARG A 194 -29.79 -11.20 8.04
CA ARG A 194 -28.68 -10.75 8.89
C ARG A 194 -27.33 -11.04 8.25
N GLN A 195 -27.14 -12.20 7.66
CA GLN A 195 -25.91 -12.55 6.95
C GLN A 195 -25.60 -11.55 5.82
N VAL A 196 -26.59 -11.23 4.98
CA VAL A 196 -26.43 -10.25 3.89
C VAL A 196 -26.09 -8.86 4.43
N VAL A 197 -26.74 -8.44 5.51
CA VAL A 197 -26.44 -7.16 6.17
C VAL A 197 -25.01 -7.13 6.70
N ASP A 198 -24.56 -8.17 7.38
CA ASP A 198 -23.21 -8.28 7.91
C ASP A 198 -22.14 -8.28 6.80
N MET A 199 -22.40 -8.96 5.69
CA MET A 199 -21.51 -8.95 4.52
C MET A 199 -21.45 -7.56 3.87
N ALA A 200 -22.60 -6.91 3.65
CA ALA A 200 -22.66 -5.56 3.07
C ALA A 200 -21.92 -4.54 3.94
N GLN A 201 -22.08 -4.62 5.26
CA GLN A 201 -21.33 -3.82 6.22
C GLN A 201 -19.82 -4.10 6.10
N THR A 202 -19.41 -5.36 6.09
CA THR A 202 -18.00 -5.76 5.99
C THR A 202 -17.34 -5.20 4.72
N PHE A 203 -18.00 -5.30 3.57
CA PHE A 203 -17.49 -4.73 2.32
C PHE A 203 -17.47 -3.20 2.32
N THR A 204 -18.43 -2.55 2.98
CA THR A 204 -18.42 -1.09 3.15
C THR A 204 -17.18 -0.64 3.94
N TYR A 205 -16.83 -1.34 5.01
CA TYR A 205 -15.61 -1.06 5.77
C TYR A 205 -14.34 -1.31 4.94
N LEU A 206 -14.26 -2.48 4.30
CA LEU A 206 -13.10 -2.89 3.52
C LEU A 206 -12.79 -1.96 2.34
N LEU A 207 -13.82 -1.58 1.58
CA LEU A 207 -13.65 -0.89 0.29
C LEU A 207 -13.79 0.63 0.42
N ALA A 208 -14.51 1.13 1.42
CA ALA A 208 -14.73 2.57 1.56
C ALA A 208 -14.07 3.15 2.80
N ILE A 209 -14.43 2.66 3.99
CA ILE A 209 -14.07 3.33 5.24
C ILE A 209 -12.58 3.18 5.55
N PHE A 210 -12.01 1.97 5.57
CA PHE A 210 -10.58 1.79 5.87
C PHE A 210 -9.67 2.50 4.87
N PRO A 211 -9.85 2.35 3.53
CA PRO A 211 -9.00 3.07 2.58
C PRO A 211 -9.09 4.59 2.72
N LEU A 212 -10.24 5.12 3.11
CA LEU A 212 -10.42 6.56 3.34
C LEU A 212 -9.69 7.02 4.61
N VAL A 213 -9.89 6.32 5.74
CA VAL A 213 -9.23 6.60 7.02
C VAL A 213 -7.71 6.54 6.88
N ASP A 214 -7.20 5.47 6.27
CA ASP A 214 -5.76 5.26 6.11
C ASP A 214 -5.13 6.28 5.17
N LYS A 215 -5.78 6.60 4.04
CA LYS A 215 -5.30 7.67 3.15
C LYS A 215 -5.28 9.02 3.85
N LEU A 216 -6.30 9.33 4.66
CA LEU A 216 -6.34 10.56 5.44
C LEU A 216 -5.20 10.58 6.47
N GLY A 217 -5.02 9.48 7.21
CA GLY A 217 -3.93 9.32 8.18
C GLY A 217 -2.56 9.50 7.55
N VAL A 218 -2.28 8.84 6.42
CA VAL A 218 -1.00 8.97 5.69
C VAL A 218 -0.79 10.40 5.18
N ARG A 219 -1.83 11.08 4.68
CA ARG A 219 -1.73 12.49 4.28
C ARG A 219 -1.43 13.41 5.46
N LEU A 220 -2.06 13.18 6.61
CA LEU A 220 -1.78 13.93 7.84
C LEU A 220 -0.34 13.67 8.32
N CYS A 221 0.11 12.41 8.32
CA CYS A 221 1.49 12.04 8.61
C CYS A 221 2.47 12.79 7.71
N TYR A 222 2.23 12.81 6.40
CA TYR A 222 3.08 13.52 5.46
C TYR A 222 3.03 15.04 5.68
N ARG A 223 1.85 15.62 5.91
CA ARG A 223 1.70 17.06 6.15
C ARG A 223 2.40 17.51 7.44
N TRP A 224 2.36 16.69 8.48
CA TRP A 224 2.97 16.97 9.79
C TRP A 224 4.30 16.23 10.01
N ARG A 225 5.03 15.92 8.95
CA ARG A 225 6.30 15.19 9.03
C ARG A 225 7.47 16.02 9.57
N ALA A 226 7.37 17.35 9.61
CA ALA A 226 8.44 18.23 10.08
C ALA A 226 8.94 17.78 11.46
N ARG A 227 10.27 17.77 11.66
CA ARG A 227 10.84 17.38 12.96
C ARG A 227 10.49 18.44 13.98
N CYS A 228 9.89 18.00 15.08
CA CYS A 228 9.85 18.78 16.29
C CYS A 228 11.23 18.71 16.97
N CYS A 229 11.63 19.76 17.68
CA CYS A 229 12.90 19.75 18.41
C CYS A 229 12.94 18.64 19.48
N TRP A 230 11.78 18.25 20.01
CA TRP A 230 11.65 17.31 21.13
C TRP A 230 10.97 16.01 20.68
N LEU A 231 11.56 14.88 21.06
CA LEU A 231 11.07 13.54 20.70
C LEU A 231 9.64 13.29 21.22
N TYR A 232 9.34 13.71 22.44
CA TYR A 232 8.00 13.55 23.04
C TYR A 232 6.93 14.31 22.26
N LEU A 233 7.21 15.55 21.84
CA LEU A 233 6.26 16.34 21.05
C LEU A 233 6.04 15.70 19.68
N ASP A 234 7.10 15.11 19.10
CA ASP A 234 6.97 14.35 17.86
C ASP A 234 6.07 13.12 18.05
N PHE A 235 6.16 12.40 19.17
CA PHE A 235 5.26 11.28 19.45
C PHE A 235 3.82 11.73 19.74
N VAL A 236 3.62 12.78 20.54
CA VAL A 236 2.29 13.36 20.83
C VAL A 236 1.57 13.76 19.54
N LEU A 237 2.30 14.33 18.56
CA LEU A 237 1.70 14.67 17.28
C LEU A 237 1.25 13.43 16.49
N SER A 238 1.95 12.30 16.61
CA SER A 238 1.48 11.02 16.07
C SER A 238 0.21 10.54 16.76
N VAL A 239 0.14 10.62 18.10
CA VAL A 239 -1.08 10.29 18.86
C VAL A 239 -2.26 11.16 18.43
N ALA A 240 -2.04 12.46 18.22
CA ALA A 240 -3.08 13.38 17.74
C ALA A 240 -3.64 12.98 16.35
N ILE A 241 -2.78 12.55 15.42
CA ILE A 241 -3.23 12.03 14.10
C ILE A 241 -4.12 10.81 14.30
N VAL A 242 -3.73 9.89 15.19
CA VAL A 242 -4.51 8.68 15.48
C VAL A 242 -5.85 9.03 16.10
N ILE A 243 -5.91 9.95 17.05
CA ILE A 243 -7.17 10.42 17.65
C ILE A 243 -8.11 11.00 16.58
N VAL A 244 -7.60 11.79 15.64
CA VAL A 244 -8.41 12.32 14.53
C VAL A 244 -8.94 11.20 13.64
N GLY A 245 -8.08 10.25 13.27
CA GLY A 245 -8.48 9.08 12.47
C GLY A 245 -9.52 8.20 13.17
N LEU A 246 -9.31 7.90 14.45
CA LEU A 246 -10.24 7.15 15.29
C LEU A 246 -11.58 7.88 15.47
N SER A 247 -11.56 9.20 15.68
CA SER A 247 -12.79 10.00 15.80
C SER A 247 -13.60 9.95 14.51
N PHE A 248 -12.93 10.05 13.36
CA PHE A 248 -13.59 9.91 12.06
C PHE A 248 -14.15 8.50 11.85
N TYR A 249 -13.40 7.46 12.21
CA TYR A 249 -13.87 6.07 12.16
C TYR A 249 -15.10 5.85 13.05
N ILE A 250 -15.07 6.34 14.30
CA ILE A 250 -16.18 6.26 15.24
C ILE A 250 -17.40 6.99 14.68
N ALA A 251 -17.25 8.19 14.11
CA ALA A 251 -18.36 8.90 13.49
C ALA A 251 -18.99 8.11 12.34
N CYS A 252 -18.19 7.52 11.44
CA CYS A 252 -18.68 6.63 10.38
C CYS A 252 -19.43 5.42 10.96
N TYR A 253 -18.89 4.80 12.00
CA TYR A 253 -19.50 3.68 12.69
C TYR A 253 -20.82 4.06 13.38
N THR A 254 -20.90 5.20 14.05
CA THR A 254 -22.12 5.70 14.68
C THR A 254 -23.20 6.03 13.65
N ILE A 255 -22.85 6.70 12.56
CA ILE A 255 -23.78 6.99 11.45
C ILE A 255 -24.31 5.67 10.89
N GLN A 256 -23.43 4.70 10.68
CA GLN A 256 -23.81 3.38 10.22
C GLN A 256 -24.77 2.71 11.20
N LEU A 257 -24.38 2.55 12.47
CA LEU A 257 -25.25 1.98 13.49
C LEU A 257 -26.61 2.69 13.58
N TYR A 258 -26.65 4.01 13.48
CA TYR A 258 -27.88 4.77 13.52
C TYR A 258 -28.78 4.44 12.33
N VAL A 259 -28.22 4.44 11.11
CA VAL A 259 -28.93 4.09 9.87
C VAL A 259 -29.46 2.66 9.90
N PHE A 260 -28.70 1.73 10.50
CA PHE A 260 -29.08 0.32 10.60
C PHE A 260 -30.08 0.03 11.73
N ARG A 261 -29.93 0.67 12.89
CA ARG A 261 -30.75 0.40 14.08
C ARG A 261 -32.13 1.04 14.00
N GLN A 262 -32.29 2.17 13.30
CA GLN A 262 -33.57 2.86 13.24
C GLN A 262 -34.63 2.18 12.35
N ASN A 263 -34.31 1.07 11.68
CA ASN A 263 -35.25 0.52 10.71
C ASN A 263 -35.41 -1.00 10.81
N ASP A 264 -36.62 -1.44 11.18
CA ASP A 264 -37.07 -2.83 11.01
C ASP A 264 -37.03 -3.28 9.52
N ARG A 265 -36.81 -2.34 8.59
CA ARG A 265 -36.48 -2.59 7.17
C ARG A 265 -34.97 -2.52 6.89
N GLY A 266 -34.16 -3.19 7.71
CA GLY A 266 -32.69 -3.09 7.71
C GLY A 266 -31.99 -3.36 6.36
N LEU A 267 -32.58 -4.18 5.47
CA LEU A 267 -31.96 -4.55 4.19
C LEU A 267 -31.86 -3.37 3.20
N LEU A 268 -32.94 -2.60 3.02
CA LEU A 268 -32.99 -1.54 1.99
C LEU A 268 -32.00 -0.41 2.32
N LEU A 269 -31.93 0.01 3.59
CA LEU A 269 -30.98 1.04 4.00
C LEU A 269 -29.54 0.53 4.09
N SER A 270 -29.33 -0.76 4.35
CA SER A 270 -28.00 -1.36 4.19
C SER A 270 -27.45 -1.14 2.79
N VAL A 271 -28.27 -1.49 1.79
CA VAL A 271 -27.91 -1.37 0.38
C VAL A 271 -27.76 0.09 -0.02
N ILE A 272 -28.69 0.96 0.40
CA ILE A 272 -28.59 2.41 0.12
C ILE A 272 -27.33 3.01 0.77
N SER A 273 -27.03 2.65 2.01
CA SER A 273 -25.83 3.11 2.72
C SER A 273 -24.56 2.66 2.01
N MET A 274 -24.46 1.38 1.67
CA MET A 274 -23.34 0.84 0.89
C MET A 274 -23.18 1.57 -0.45
N LEU A 275 -24.27 1.73 -1.21
CA LEU A 275 -24.26 2.47 -2.48
C LEU A 275 -23.86 3.93 -2.28
N SER A 276 -24.32 4.59 -1.21
CA SER A 276 -23.95 5.98 -0.91
C SER A 276 -22.44 6.11 -0.64
N TRP A 277 -21.85 5.21 0.16
CA TRP A 277 -20.41 5.21 0.39
C TRP A 277 -19.63 4.91 -0.90
N TRP A 278 -20.13 4.01 -1.74
CA TRP A 278 -19.53 3.72 -3.03
C TRP A 278 -19.57 4.93 -3.97
N THR A 279 -20.68 5.68 -3.99
CA THR A 279 -20.74 6.93 -4.75
C THR A 279 -19.74 7.96 -4.24
N VAL A 280 -19.57 8.09 -2.91
CA VAL A 280 -18.55 8.98 -2.32
C VAL A 280 -17.15 8.55 -2.74
N VAL A 281 -16.82 7.25 -2.67
CA VAL A 281 -15.52 6.72 -3.11
C VAL A 281 -15.28 6.97 -4.60
N ALA A 282 -16.30 6.74 -5.44
CA ALA A 282 -16.23 7.00 -6.88
C ALA A 282 -15.97 8.49 -7.18
N ILE A 283 -16.68 9.40 -6.48
CA ILE A 283 -16.48 10.85 -6.59
C ILE A 283 -15.06 11.22 -6.15
N LEU A 284 -14.60 10.75 -4.99
CA LEU A 284 -13.24 11.02 -4.49
C LEU A 284 -12.16 10.51 -5.45
N ARG A 285 -12.37 9.34 -6.07
CA ARG A 285 -11.47 8.79 -7.08
C ARG A 285 -11.45 9.67 -8.33
N SER A 286 -12.61 10.08 -8.84
CA SER A 286 -12.70 10.97 -10.01
C SER A 286 -12.00 12.31 -9.75
N LEU A 287 -12.16 12.89 -8.55
CA LEU A 287 -11.46 14.12 -8.15
C LEU A 287 -9.94 13.92 -8.06
N GLN A 288 -9.49 12.75 -7.61
CA GLN A 288 -8.07 12.41 -7.58
C GLN A 288 -7.49 12.32 -9.01
N GLU A 289 -8.22 11.71 -9.94
CA GLU A 289 -7.80 11.59 -11.33
C GLU A 289 -7.72 12.98 -12.00
N VAL A 290 -8.73 13.84 -11.80
CA VAL A 290 -8.74 15.22 -12.32
C VAL A 290 -7.58 16.05 -11.76
N THR A 291 -7.34 16.00 -10.45
CA THR A 291 -6.22 16.74 -9.83
C THR A 291 -4.86 16.25 -10.32
N SER A 292 -4.70 14.95 -10.55
CA SER A 292 -3.47 14.39 -11.11
C SER A 292 -3.24 14.82 -12.58
N ALA A 293 -4.30 14.87 -13.39
CA ALA A 293 -4.23 15.34 -14.77
C ALA A 293 -3.89 16.84 -14.84
N MET A 294 -4.48 17.65 -13.95
CA MET A 294 -4.16 19.08 -13.86
C MET A 294 -2.69 19.31 -13.46
N ALA A 295 -2.18 18.55 -12.49
CA ALA A 295 -0.77 18.64 -12.07
C ALA A 295 0.19 18.31 -13.23
N GLN A 296 -0.08 17.25 -13.99
CA GLN A 296 0.73 16.88 -15.16
C GLN A 296 0.66 17.93 -16.28
N SER A 297 -0.53 18.53 -16.52
CA SER A 297 -0.70 19.58 -17.52
C SER A 297 0.09 20.85 -17.16
N SER A 298 0.17 21.20 -15.88
CA SER A 298 0.92 22.37 -15.42
C SER A 298 2.43 22.20 -15.63
N GLU A 299 2.97 21.00 -15.44
CA GLU A 299 4.39 20.72 -15.68
C GLU A 299 4.73 20.73 -17.18
N THR A 300 3.83 20.25 -18.04
CA THR A 300 4.04 20.28 -19.50
C THR A 300 3.98 21.69 -20.07
N VAL A 301 3.20 22.60 -19.48
CA VAL A 301 3.14 24.01 -19.89
C VAL A 301 4.38 24.79 -19.41
N LEU A 302 4.87 24.54 -18.19
CA LEU A 302 6.09 25.20 -17.69
C LEU A 302 7.39 24.65 -18.27
N GLY A 303 7.38 23.42 -18.81
CA GLY A 303 8.56 22.74 -19.36
C GLY A 303 8.90 23.11 -20.81
N LYS A 304 8.05 23.87 -21.52
CA LYS A 304 8.41 24.39 -22.85
C LYS A 304 9.29 25.65 -22.68
N PRO A 305 10.57 25.62 -23.08
CA PRO A 305 11.36 26.85 -23.11
C PRO A 305 10.67 27.86 -24.03
N ALA A 306 10.53 29.09 -23.56
CA ALA A 306 9.98 30.24 -24.27
C ALA A 306 10.88 30.69 -25.43
N ALA A 307 11.24 29.76 -26.32
CA ALA A 307 12.15 29.99 -27.44
C ALA A 307 11.45 30.02 -28.81
N ILE A 308 10.13 29.80 -28.88
CA ILE A 308 9.38 29.87 -30.14
C ILE A 308 8.00 30.49 -29.86
N ALA A 309 7.99 31.80 -29.66
CA ALA A 309 6.78 32.62 -29.65
C ALA A 309 7.00 33.88 -30.49
N VAL A 310 7.49 33.69 -31.71
CA VAL A 310 7.39 34.66 -32.80
C VAL A 310 7.08 33.82 -34.05
N GLU A 311 6.00 34.19 -34.74
CA GLU A 311 5.51 33.59 -35.99
C GLU A 311 4.99 32.15 -35.90
N VAL A 312 3.66 32.03 -35.84
CA VAL A 312 2.80 31.30 -36.79
C VAL A 312 1.46 31.01 -36.10
N MET A 313 0.53 31.96 -36.22
CA MET A 313 -0.90 31.76 -36.05
C MET A 313 -1.56 32.77 -37.00
N PRO A 314 -2.03 32.35 -38.19
CA PRO A 314 -3.39 31.82 -38.29
C PRO A 314 -3.57 30.78 -39.42
N ALA A 315 -3.73 29.50 -39.09
CA ALA A 315 -4.23 28.50 -40.06
C ALA A 315 -5.09 27.39 -39.43
N ALA A 316 -5.31 27.39 -38.12
CA ALA A 316 -5.95 26.27 -37.41
C ALA A 316 -7.47 26.43 -37.21
N LEU A 317 -8.13 27.41 -37.85
CA LEU A 317 -9.54 27.73 -37.60
C LEU A 317 -10.54 27.26 -38.67
N THR A 318 -10.11 26.46 -39.67
CA THR A 318 -10.98 26.03 -40.79
C THR A 318 -11.17 24.52 -40.94
N ARG A 319 -10.89 23.71 -39.91
CA ARG A 319 -11.06 22.25 -40.00
C ARG A 319 -11.74 21.61 -38.79
N CYS A 320 -12.93 22.10 -38.43
CA CYS A 320 -13.85 21.39 -37.52
C CYS A 320 -15.31 21.73 -37.86
N LYS A 321 -15.74 21.30 -39.05
CA LYS A 321 -17.17 21.21 -39.42
C LYS A 321 -17.34 20.07 -40.42
N SER A 322 -17.51 18.85 -39.92
CA SER A 322 -18.34 17.82 -40.57
C SER A 322 -18.31 16.51 -39.77
N ASN A 323 -19.52 16.03 -39.46
CA ASN A 323 -19.90 14.62 -39.25
C ASN A 323 -19.77 14.06 -37.82
N PHE A 324 -20.82 14.28 -37.03
CA PHE A 324 -21.22 13.39 -35.94
C PHE A 324 -22.59 12.80 -36.31
N VAL A 325 -22.59 11.60 -36.89
CA VAL A 325 -23.78 10.77 -37.10
C VAL A 325 -23.74 9.69 -36.02
N ILE A 326 -24.68 9.72 -35.09
CA ILE A 326 -24.82 8.70 -34.04
C ILE A 326 -25.60 7.53 -34.64
N SER A 327 -24.89 6.45 -35.00
CA SER A 327 -25.51 5.15 -35.26
C SER A 327 -25.72 4.41 -33.94
N ARG A 328 -26.91 3.85 -33.78
CA ARG A 328 -27.42 3.19 -32.58
C ARG A 328 -27.19 1.68 -32.72
N SER A 329 -25.96 1.20 -32.51
CA SER A 329 -25.70 -0.26 -32.43
C SER A 329 -24.30 -0.59 -31.88
N SER A 330 -24.14 -0.85 -30.58
CA SER A 330 -23.08 -1.76 -30.10
C SER A 330 -23.17 -2.05 -28.60
N MET A 331 -24.01 -3.02 -28.22
CA MET A 331 -23.85 -3.74 -26.94
C MET A 331 -22.68 -4.78 -26.93
N PRO A 332 -22.11 -5.26 -28.07
CA PRO A 332 -20.95 -6.16 -28.04
C PRO A 332 -19.59 -5.49 -27.78
N GLU A 333 -19.43 -4.18 -28.02
CA GLU A 333 -18.14 -3.49 -27.87
C GLU A 333 -17.77 -3.21 -26.41
N ALA A 334 -18.76 -3.02 -25.54
CA ALA A 334 -18.54 -2.86 -24.10
C ALA A 334 -18.01 -4.16 -23.46
N LEU A 335 -18.42 -5.33 -23.97
CA LEU A 335 -17.93 -6.61 -23.49
C LEU A 335 -16.48 -6.84 -23.95
N ALA A 336 -16.16 -6.55 -25.21
CA ALA A 336 -14.80 -6.64 -25.75
C ALA A 336 -13.80 -5.67 -25.09
N ALA A 337 -14.25 -4.45 -24.75
CA ALA A 337 -13.44 -3.49 -23.99
C ALA A 337 -13.17 -3.97 -22.55
N THR A 338 -14.12 -4.70 -21.94
CA THR A 338 -13.96 -5.26 -20.60
C THR A 338 -12.99 -6.44 -20.61
N THR A 339 -13.03 -7.33 -21.62
CA THR A 339 -12.05 -8.42 -21.77
C THR A 339 -10.65 -7.90 -22.07
N ALA A 340 -10.51 -6.86 -22.90
CA ALA A 340 -9.20 -6.25 -23.18
C ALA A 340 -8.56 -5.58 -21.95
N VAL A 341 -9.38 -4.99 -21.06
CA VAL A 341 -8.92 -4.44 -19.77
C VAL A 341 -8.53 -5.55 -18.80
N ILE A 342 -9.25 -6.68 -18.79
CA ILE A 342 -8.91 -7.87 -17.98
C ILE A 342 -7.59 -8.51 -18.47
N ASP A 343 -7.38 -8.60 -19.78
CA ASP A 343 -6.14 -9.15 -20.36
C ASP A 343 -4.94 -8.22 -20.17
N GLN A 344 -5.13 -6.89 -20.23
CA GLN A 344 -4.09 -5.92 -19.87
C GLN A 344 -3.73 -5.96 -18.38
N LEU A 345 -4.72 -6.21 -17.50
CA LEU A 345 -4.49 -6.41 -16.07
C LEU A 345 -3.78 -7.74 -15.81
N ALA A 346 -4.12 -8.81 -16.53
CA ALA A 346 -3.46 -10.11 -16.43
C ALA A 346 -1.98 -10.06 -16.88
N TYR A 347 -1.67 -9.32 -17.94
CA TYR A 347 -0.31 -9.19 -18.49
C TYR A 347 0.67 -8.46 -17.57
N LYS A 348 0.19 -7.57 -16.67
CA LYS A 348 1.04 -6.85 -15.70
C LYS A 348 1.31 -7.63 -14.40
N THR A 349 0.76 -8.84 -14.24
CA THR A 349 0.91 -9.69 -13.04
C THR A 349 1.74 -10.95 -13.30
N PHE A 350 2.95 -10.78 -13.83
CA PHE A 350 3.86 -11.89 -14.17
C PHE A 350 4.28 -12.76 -12.95
N SER A 351 4.09 -12.29 -11.72
CA SER A 351 4.42 -13.05 -10.50
C SER A 351 3.28 -13.98 -10.00
N TYR A 352 2.04 -13.83 -10.48
CA TYR A 352 0.88 -14.61 -10.01
C TYR A 352 0.64 -15.88 -10.84
N GLN A 353 1.03 -15.89 -12.12
CA GLN A 353 0.70 -16.95 -13.07
C GLN A 353 1.44 -18.28 -12.77
N ARG A 354 2.65 -18.24 -12.21
CA ARG A 354 3.38 -19.45 -11.76
C ARG A 354 2.78 -20.08 -10.50
N ALA A 355 2.25 -19.28 -9.58
CA ALA A 355 1.55 -19.80 -8.41
C ALA A 355 0.24 -20.50 -8.83
N LEU A 356 -0.52 -19.89 -9.76
CA LEU A 356 -1.74 -20.49 -10.30
C LEU A 356 -1.49 -21.85 -11.00
N GLN A 357 -0.44 -21.99 -11.82
CA GLN A 357 -0.16 -23.24 -12.55
C GLN A 357 0.20 -24.43 -11.65
N VAL A 358 0.79 -24.20 -10.47
CA VAL A 358 1.18 -25.28 -9.55
C VAL A 358 0.01 -25.77 -8.69
N PHE A 359 -0.94 -24.88 -8.35
CA PHE A 359 -1.99 -25.19 -7.37
C PHE A 359 -3.38 -25.44 -7.97
N THR A 360 -3.55 -25.26 -9.29
CA THR A 360 -4.79 -25.59 -10.02
C THR A 360 -5.29 -27.03 -9.72
N PRO A 361 -4.45 -28.09 -9.66
CA PRO A 361 -4.93 -29.44 -9.37
C PRO A 361 -5.55 -29.61 -7.96
N TYR A 362 -5.03 -28.89 -6.96
CA TYR A 362 -5.49 -28.99 -5.56
C TYR A 362 -6.82 -28.26 -5.32
N VAL A 363 -7.02 -27.12 -6.00
CA VAL A 363 -8.30 -26.40 -5.98
C VAL A 363 -9.40 -27.27 -6.60
N TRP A 364 -9.12 -27.96 -7.71
CA TRP A 364 -10.07 -28.88 -8.34
C TRP A 364 -10.42 -30.09 -7.47
N ILE A 365 -9.46 -30.66 -6.72
CA ILE A 365 -9.72 -31.79 -5.81
C ILE A 365 -10.62 -31.37 -4.63
N ARG A 366 -10.38 -30.19 -4.04
CA ARG A 366 -11.17 -29.72 -2.88
C ARG A 366 -12.56 -29.21 -3.27
N LEU A 367 -12.69 -28.58 -4.45
CA LEU A 367 -13.98 -28.22 -5.04
C LEU A 367 -14.79 -29.45 -5.45
N GLY A 368 -14.12 -30.51 -5.93
CA GLY A 368 -14.78 -31.80 -6.20
C GLY A 368 -15.31 -32.47 -4.93
N TYR A 369 -14.57 -32.38 -3.81
CA TYR A 369 -14.97 -32.98 -2.52
C TYR A 369 -16.10 -32.21 -1.80
N THR A 370 -16.19 -30.89 -1.99
CA THR A 370 -17.26 -30.05 -1.43
C THR A 370 -18.54 -30.14 -2.25
N ALA A 371 -18.43 -30.21 -3.59
CA ALA A 371 -19.58 -30.39 -4.47
C ALA A 371 -20.28 -31.74 -4.31
N SER A 372 -19.57 -32.79 -3.85
CA SER A 372 -20.15 -34.13 -3.70
C SER A 372 -20.89 -34.37 -2.37
N ASN A 373 -20.79 -33.47 -1.38
CA ASN A 373 -21.25 -33.71 -0.01
C ASN A 373 -22.25 -32.66 0.54
N ALA A 374 -22.70 -31.71 -0.28
CA ALA A 374 -23.53 -30.60 0.20
C ALA A 374 -24.97 -30.68 -0.36
N ASP A 375 -25.92 -31.11 0.48
CA ASP A 375 -27.37 -31.06 0.21
C ASP A 375 -27.95 -29.63 0.22
N ASP A 376 -27.18 -28.65 0.70
CA ASP A 376 -27.62 -27.25 0.83
C ASP A 376 -26.80 -26.31 -0.07
N PRO A 377 -27.41 -25.69 -1.10
CA PRO A 377 -26.73 -24.78 -2.01
C PRO A 377 -26.21 -23.50 -1.35
N SER A 378 -26.74 -23.11 -0.18
CA SER A 378 -26.25 -21.93 0.55
C SER A 378 -24.85 -22.15 1.14
N ARG A 379 -24.55 -23.36 1.63
CA ARG A 379 -23.22 -23.74 2.14
C ARG A 379 -22.16 -23.83 1.03
N GLN A 380 -22.55 -24.22 -0.18
CA GLN A 380 -21.62 -24.32 -1.32
C GLN A 380 -21.01 -22.97 -1.71
N VAL A 381 -21.79 -21.89 -1.62
CA VAL A 381 -21.28 -20.54 -1.93
C VAL A 381 -20.27 -20.08 -0.88
N VAL A 382 -20.52 -20.38 0.40
CA VAL A 382 -19.62 -20.03 1.51
C VAL A 382 -18.31 -20.81 1.43
N ASP A 383 -18.37 -22.12 1.19
CA ASP A 383 -17.17 -22.98 1.07
C ASP A 383 -16.33 -22.64 -0.17
N LEU A 384 -16.97 -22.28 -1.29
CA LEU A 384 -16.29 -21.83 -2.51
C LEU A 384 -15.54 -20.51 -2.28
N VAL A 385 -16.18 -19.53 -1.64
CA VAL A 385 -15.58 -18.23 -1.30
C VAL A 385 -14.43 -18.42 -0.30
N GLN A 386 -14.62 -19.26 0.71
CA GLN A 386 -13.61 -19.57 1.72
C GLN A 386 -12.41 -20.34 1.13
N THR A 387 -12.64 -21.29 0.23
CA THR A 387 -11.57 -22.06 -0.44
C THR A 387 -10.77 -21.19 -1.41
N LEU A 388 -11.44 -20.38 -2.23
CA LEU A 388 -10.77 -19.46 -3.15
C LEU A 388 -9.92 -18.43 -2.39
N ALA A 389 -10.43 -17.89 -1.28
CA ALA A 389 -9.71 -16.92 -0.48
C ALA A 389 -8.52 -17.56 0.29
N TYR A 390 -8.65 -18.80 0.77
CA TYR A 390 -7.55 -19.53 1.42
C TYR A 390 -6.35 -19.75 0.48
N PHE A 391 -6.63 -20.15 -0.77
CA PHE A 391 -5.59 -20.44 -1.77
C PHE A 391 -4.95 -19.20 -2.39
N LEU A 392 -5.71 -18.11 -2.55
CA LEU A 392 -5.18 -16.87 -3.15
C LEU A 392 -4.30 -16.05 -2.21
N ALA A 393 -4.37 -16.26 -0.88
CA ALA A 393 -3.70 -15.43 0.11
C ALA A 393 -2.62 -16.14 0.95
N ILE A 394 -2.84 -17.37 1.42
CA ILE A 394 -1.98 -17.98 2.46
C ILE A 394 -0.69 -18.59 1.88
N ILE A 395 -0.78 -19.27 0.73
CA ILE A 395 0.37 -19.99 0.15
C ILE A 395 1.43 -19.03 -0.44
N PRO A 396 1.07 -17.91 -1.10
CA PRO A 396 2.07 -16.91 -1.51
C PRO A 396 2.72 -16.18 -0.32
N MET A 397 2.02 -16.09 0.83
CA MET A 397 2.50 -15.43 2.04
C MET A 397 3.53 -16.28 2.80
N SER A 398 3.33 -17.59 2.95
CA SER A 398 4.21 -18.46 3.76
C SER A 398 5.58 -18.72 3.12
N ASP A 399 5.64 -18.92 1.80
CA ASP A 399 6.91 -19.17 1.09
C ASP A 399 7.79 -17.92 1.01
N LYS A 400 7.19 -16.73 0.92
CA LYS A 400 7.92 -15.46 0.91
C LYS A 400 8.45 -15.11 2.31
N LEU A 401 7.70 -15.48 3.36
CA LEU A 401 8.10 -15.27 4.76
C LEU A 401 9.33 -16.09 5.14
N ALA A 402 9.37 -17.38 4.78
CA ALA A 402 10.49 -18.28 5.09
C ALA A 402 11.77 -17.91 4.34
N PHE A 403 11.64 -17.42 3.10
CA PHE A 403 12.79 -17.03 2.26
C PHE A 403 13.39 -15.66 2.66
N ASP A 404 12.57 -14.68 3.03
CA ASP A 404 13.04 -13.34 3.42
C ASP A 404 13.58 -13.27 4.87
N LEU A 405 13.08 -14.09 5.80
CA LEU A 405 13.57 -14.17 7.18
C LEU A 405 14.99 -14.77 7.28
N CYS A 406 15.32 -15.76 6.45
CA CYS A 406 16.62 -16.43 6.50
C CYS A 406 17.75 -15.61 5.85
N TYR A 407 17.44 -14.74 4.88
CA TYR A 407 18.46 -14.04 4.08
C TYR A 407 18.85 -12.65 4.63
N ARG A 408 17.98 -11.97 5.39
CA ARG A 408 18.14 -10.52 5.68
C ARG A 408 18.64 -10.15 7.08
N TRP A 409 18.76 -11.11 8.01
CA TRP A 409 19.16 -10.82 9.40
C TRP A 409 20.66 -10.54 9.61
N ARG A 410 21.50 -10.56 8.55
CA ARG A 410 22.97 -10.51 8.68
C ARG A 410 23.65 -9.17 8.38
N ALA A 411 22.93 -8.07 8.11
CA ALA A 411 23.57 -6.82 7.69
C ALA A 411 23.12 -5.55 8.44
N ARG A 412 23.85 -5.26 9.53
CA ARG A 412 24.25 -3.95 10.10
C ARG A 412 23.22 -2.80 10.20
N CYS A 413 23.03 -2.30 11.42
CA CYS A 413 22.73 -0.89 11.72
C CYS A 413 23.41 -0.42 13.04
N CYS A 414 23.70 0.89 13.11
CA CYS A 414 24.57 1.54 14.11
C CYS A 414 23.82 2.22 15.29
N LYS A 415 22.57 1.84 15.59
CA LYS A 415 21.86 2.37 16.78
C LYS A 415 21.19 1.24 17.58
N PRO A 416 21.89 0.67 18.57
CA PRO A 416 21.46 -0.57 19.23
C PRO A 416 20.15 -0.44 20.02
N TYR A 417 19.76 0.77 20.42
CA TYR A 417 18.58 0.98 21.28
C TYR A 417 17.23 0.82 20.57
N LEU A 418 17.14 1.22 19.29
CA LEU A 418 15.89 1.10 18.53
C LEU A 418 15.70 -0.35 18.06
N ASP A 419 16.78 -1.02 17.66
CA ASP A 419 16.78 -2.44 17.33
C ASP A 419 16.43 -3.28 18.57
N PHE A 420 16.98 -2.95 19.75
CA PHE A 420 16.62 -3.64 20.99
C PHE A 420 15.14 -3.47 21.34
N LEU A 421 14.56 -2.27 21.23
CA LEU A 421 13.14 -2.06 21.53
C LEU A 421 12.22 -2.72 20.49
N LEU A 422 12.60 -2.72 19.21
CA LEU A 422 11.82 -3.39 18.16
C LEU A 422 11.93 -4.92 18.28
N SER A 423 13.14 -5.44 18.56
CA SER A 423 13.36 -6.87 18.82
C SER A 423 12.70 -7.32 20.12
N LEU A 424 12.69 -6.50 21.17
CA LEU A 424 12.01 -6.78 22.43
C LEU A 424 10.49 -6.74 22.24
N ALA A 425 9.95 -5.80 21.46
CA ALA A 425 8.53 -5.77 21.11
C ALA A 425 8.13 -7.00 20.28
N VAL A 426 8.93 -7.39 19.29
CA VAL A 426 8.70 -8.61 18.49
C VAL A 426 8.85 -9.88 19.34
N LEU A 427 9.82 -9.93 20.26
CA LEU A 427 10.01 -11.04 21.19
C LEU A 427 8.86 -11.15 22.18
N ILE A 428 8.42 -10.05 22.80
CA ILE A 428 7.28 -10.01 23.73
C ILE A 428 6.00 -10.44 23.01
N VAL A 429 5.78 -9.97 21.78
CA VAL A 429 4.61 -10.35 20.97
C VAL A 429 4.68 -11.83 20.56
N GLY A 430 5.84 -12.32 20.16
CA GLY A 430 6.06 -13.74 19.83
C GLY A 430 5.91 -14.66 21.04
N LEU A 431 6.39 -14.24 22.22
CA LEU A 431 6.25 -14.98 23.47
C LEU A 431 4.79 -14.98 23.94
N SER A 432 4.07 -13.87 23.76
CA SER A 432 2.64 -13.77 24.08
C SER A 432 1.80 -14.65 23.15
N PHE A 433 2.17 -14.74 21.88
CA PHE A 433 1.56 -15.65 20.90
C PHE A 433 1.85 -17.13 21.22
N TYR A 434 3.07 -17.47 21.66
CA TYR A 434 3.43 -18.83 22.09
C TYR A 434 2.76 -19.26 23.41
N ILE A 435 2.46 -18.30 24.29
CA ILE A 435 1.75 -18.57 25.56
C ILE A 435 0.22 -18.66 25.34
N ALA A 436 -0.31 -18.03 24.28
CA ALA A 436 -1.74 -18.01 23.98
C ALA A 436 -2.23 -19.15 23.06
N CYS A 437 -1.35 -19.70 22.22
CA CYS A 437 -1.56 -20.97 21.50
C CYS A 437 -1.28 -22.15 22.44
#